data_AF-A0A1E4JFT7-F1
#
_entry.id   AF-A0A1E4JFT7-F1
#
_cell.length_a   1.000
_cell.length_b   1.000
_cell.length_c   1.000
_cell.angle_alpha   90.00
_cell.angle_beta   90.00
_cell.angle_gamma   90.00
#
_symmetry.space_group_name_H-M   'P 1'
#
loop_
_entity.id
_entity.type
_entity.pdbx_description
1 polymer ?
#
loop_
_entity_poly.entity_id
_entity_poly.type
_entity_poly.pdbx_seq_one_letter_code
_entity_poly.pdbx_strand_id
1 'polypeptide(L)' 'MDELAYSINRTAKALGVGRSTIYKLIKTGQVDALKIGTRTLITTASIARLTEARPET' A
#
# COMPACT_ATOMS: atom_id res chain seq x y z
N MET A 1 -7.59 -3.03 -17.09
CA MET A 1 -6.34 -2.24 -16.99
C MET A 1 -5.97 -2.21 -15.52
N ASP A 2 -4.85 -2.82 -15.16
CA ASP A 2 -4.39 -2.79 -13.76
C ASP A 2 -4.00 -1.37 -13.35
N GLU A 3 -4.42 -0.98 -12.16
CA GLU A 3 -4.06 0.32 -11.61
C GLU A 3 -2.61 0.28 -11.10
N LEU A 4 -1.82 1.28 -11.47
CA LEU A 4 -0.41 1.38 -11.09
C LEU A 4 -0.22 1.77 -9.62
N ALA A 5 -1.21 2.45 -9.04
CA ALA A 5 -1.17 2.87 -7.65
C ALA A 5 -2.57 3.14 -7.10
N TYR A 6 -2.73 2.91 -5.79
CA TYR A 6 -3.98 3.11 -5.06
C TYR A 6 -3.86 4.26 -4.07
N SER A 7 -4.96 4.96 -3.80
CA SER A 7 -4.99 5.90 -2.66
C SER A 7 -4.82 5.17 -1.33
N ILE A 8 -4.44 5.89 -0.27
CA ILE A 8 -4.37 5.32 1.09
C ILE A 8 -5.69 4.64 1.49
N ASN A 9 -6.84 5.29 1.22
CA ASN A 9 -8.15 4.73 1.56
C ASN A 9 -8.45 3.44 0.79
N ARG A 10 -8.10 3.42 -0.50
CA ARG A 10 -8.30 2.22 -1.32
C ARG A 10 -7.38 1.09 -0.89
N THR A 11 -6.12 1.39 -0.60
CA THR A 11 -5.13 0.43 -0.10
C THR A 11 -5.58 -0.18 1.23
N ALA A 12 -6.05 0.66 2.15
CA ALA A 12 -6.62 0.23 3.43
C ALA A 12 -7.79 -0.74 3.24
N LYS A 13 -8.72 -0.40 2.33
CA LYS A 13 -9.85 -1.27 1.98
C LYS A 13 -9.42 -2.58 1.32
N ALA A 14 -8.44 -2.54 0.41
CA ALA A 14 -7.93 -3.71 -0.30
C ALA A 14 -7.21 -4.68 0.65
N LEU A 15 -6.44 -4.16 1.61
CA LEU A 15 -5.72 -4.95 2.59
C LEU A 15 -6.55 -5.33 3.83
N GLY A 16 -7.77 -4.79 3.97
CA GLY A 16 -8.61 -5.03 5.15
C GLY A 16 -8.06 -4.43 6.45
N VAL A 17 -7.26 -3.36 6.37
CA VAL A 17 -6.60 -2.72 7.53
C VAL A 17 -7.02 -1.26 7.70
N GLY A 18 -6.81 -0.73 8.90
CA GLY A 18 -7.01 0.69 9.18
C GLY A 18 -5.98 1.60 8.49
N ARG A 19 -6.35 2.87 8.28
CA ARG A 19 -5.44 3.90 7.72
C ARG A 19 -4.16 4.07 8.54
N SER A 20 -4.25 3.95 9.86
CA SER A 20 -3.09 4.01 10.76
C SER A 20 -2.09 2.90 10.48
N THR A 21 -2.55 1.69 10.13
CA THR A 21 -1.68 0.60 9.70
C THR A 21 -0.99 0.95 8.39
N ILE A 22 -1.69 1.50 7.41
CA ILE A 22 -1.06 1.96 6.16
C ILE A 22 0.04 2.99 6.45
N TYR A 23 -0.21 3.99 7.29
CA TYR A 23 0.83 4.96 7.66
C TYR A 23 2.01 4.32 8.38
N LYS A 24 1.79 3.29 9.21
CA LYS A 24 2.88 2.50 9.80
C LYS A 24 3.68 1.77 8.72
N LEU A 25 3.02 1.10 7.77
CA LEU A 25 3.69 0.40 6.66
C LEU A 25 4.52 1.34 5.79
N ILE A 26 4.03 2.55 5.52
CA ILE A 26 4.79 3.59 4.82
C ILE A 26 6.00 4.00 5.66
N LYS A 27 5.81 4.24 6.96
CA LYS A 27 6.89 4.65 7.87
C LYS A 27 7.96 3.57 8.03
N THR A 28 7.59 2.29 8.00
CA THR A 28 8.52 1.15 8.10
C THR A 28 9.14 0.77 6.76
N GLY A 29 8.75 1.41 5.65
CA GLY A 29 9.24 1.10 4.31
C GLY A 29 8.72 -0.24 3.75
N GLN A 30 7.68 -0.81 4.36
CA GLN A 30 7.06 -2.05 3.88
C GLN A 30 6.16 -1.83 2.66
N VAL A 31 5.69 -0.58 2.44
CA VAL A 31 5.01 -0.18 1.21
C VAL A 31 5.56 1.13 0.66
N ASP A 32 5.73 1.19 -0.66
CA ASP A 32 6.17 2.40 -1.34
C ASP A 32 5.01 3.39 -1.54
N ALA A 33 5.20 4.61 -1.02
CA ALA A 33 4.29 5.73 -1.20
C ALA A 33 4.87 6.78 -2.15
N LEU A 34 4.08 7.19 -3.14
CA LEU A 34 4.37 8.32 -4.03
C LEU A 34 3.46 9.48 -3.69
N LYS A 35 4.04 10.67 -3.59
CA LYS A 35 3.29 11.92 -3.48
C LYS A 35 3.11 12.53 -4.87
N ILE A 36 1.87 12.61 -5.34
CA ILE A 36 1.50 13.25 -6.61
C ILE A 36 0.54 14.38 -6.32
N GLY A 37 1.04 15.62 -6.43
CA GLY A 37 0.32 16.82 -6.00
C GLY A 37 -0.02 16.76 -4.50
N THR A 38 -1.32 16.86 -4.18
CA THR A 38 -1.83 16.78 -2.81
C THR A 38 -2.06 15.35 -2.33
N ARG A 39 -2.02 14.37 -3.24
CA ARG A 39 -2.41 12.98 -2.95
C ARG A 39 -1.18 12.12 -2.69
N THR A 40 -1.32 11.22 -1.72
CA THR A 40 -0.38 10.11 -1.51
C THR A 40 -0.99 8.84 -2.09
N LEU A 41 -0.24 8.17 -2.96
CA LEU A 41 -0.60 6.92 -3.61
C LEU A 41 0.38 5.82 -3.19
N ILE A 42 -0.09 4.58 -3.13
CA ILE A 42 0.70 3.38 -2.82
C ILE A 42 0.81 2.55 -4.09
N THR A 43 2.01 2.14 -4.47
CA THR A 43 2.18 1.34 -5.69
C THR A 43 1.58 -0.05 -5.52
N THR A 44 0.92 -0.55 -6.56
CA THR A 44 0.44 -1.93 -6.59
C THR A 44 1.59 -2.92 -6.50
N ALA A 45 2.73 -2.62 -7.14
CA ALA A 45 3.95 -3.43 -7.04
C ALA A 45 4.44 -3.60 -5.60
N SER A 46 4.40 -2.55 -4.78
CA SER A 46 4.82 -2.68 -3.38
C SER A 46 3.82 -3.42 -2.51
N ILE A 47 2.52 -3.32 -2.83
CA ILE A 47 1.48 -4.10 -2.15
C ILE A 47 1.64 -5.59 -2.49
N ALA A 48 1.91 -5.93 -3.76
CA ALA A 48 2.16 -7.30 -4.19
C ALA A 48 3.36 -7.91 -3.46
N ARG A 49 4.48 -7.19 -3.40
CA ARG A 49 5.67 -7.61 -2.63
C ARG A 49 5.34 -7.86 -1.15
N LEU A 50 4.50 -7.03 -0.54
CA LEU A 50 4.08 -7.22 0.86
C LEU A 50 3.29 -8.52 1.06
N THR A 51 2.41 -8.87 0.12
CA THR A 51 1.61 -10.10 0.20
C THR A 51 2.41 -11.34 -0.15
N GLU A 52 3.36 -11.25 -1.10
CA GLU A 52 4.25 -12.35 -1.49
C GLU A 52 5.32 -12.65 -0.44
N ALA A 53 5.77 -11.65 0.30
CA ALA A 53 6.78 -11.81 1.35
C ALA A 53 6.29 -12.59 2.58
N ARG A 54 5.01 -12.99 2.62
CA ARG A 54 4.48 -13.83 3.70
C ARG A 54 4.49 -15.28 3.20
N PRO A 55 5.38 -16.15 3.72
CA PRO A 55 5.37 -17.56 3.35
C PRO A 55 4.04 -18.18 3.76
N GLU A 56 3.56 -19.04 2.88
CA GLU A 56 2.49 -20.00 3.09
C GLU A 56 2.42 -20.49 4.56
N THR A 57 1.27 -20.28 5.20
CA THR A 57 0.84 -21.05 6.36
C THR A 57 -0.21 -22.04 5.91
#